data_AF-A0A1V5PWC2-F1
#
_entry.id   AF-A0A1V5PWC2-F1
#
_cell.length_a   1.000
_cell.length_b   1.000
_cell.length_c   1.000
_cell.angle_alpha   90.00
_cell.angle_beta   90.00
_cell.angle_gamma   90.00
#
_symmetry.space_group_name_H-M   'P 1'
#
loop_
_entity.id
_entity.type
_entity.pdbx_description
1 polymer ?
#
loop_
_entity_poly.entity_id
_entity_poly.type
_entity_poly.pdbx_seq_one_letter_code
_entity_poly.pdbx_strand_id
1 'polypeptide(L)'
;MRHRCPRCSFGTLRPAHSTYVRRVGWRVITVPNFAFWRCDACGYARYDIAALARVDLLLGPEMDSLDEPGDLFPGPTDGPATRGPRRWSN
;
A
#
# COMPACT_ATOMS: atom_id res chain seq x y z
N MET A 1 -9.53 -14.49 -5.92
CA MET A 1 -10.66 -14.00 -5.10
C MET A 1 -11.05 -12.60 -5.57
N ARG A 2 -12.34 -12.23 -5.57
CA ARG A 2 -12.77 -10.86 -5.90
C ARG A 2 -12.90 -10.06 -4.60
N HIS A 3 -12.10 -9.01 -4.44
CA HIS A 3 -12.16 -8.16 -3.26
C HIS A 3 -13.14 -7.00 -3.52
N ARG A 4 -14.27 -6.96 -2.79
CA ARG A 4 -15.19 -5.81 -2.87
C ARG A 4 -14.50 -4.57 -2.33
N CYS A 5 -14.79 -3.42 -2.94
CA CYS A 5 -14.25 -2.16 -2.47
C CYS A 5 -14.87 -1.78 -1.12
N PRO A 6 -14.07 -1.59 -0.05
CA PRO A 6 -14.60 -1.24 1.26
C PRO A 6 -15.10 0.21 1.33
N ARG A 7 -14.82 1.05 0.31
CA ARG A 7 -15.22 2.46 0.27
C ARG A 7 -16.60 2.67 -0.35
N CYS A 8 -16.90 2.01 -1.46
CA CYS A 8 -18.19 2.19 -2.16
C CYS A 8 -19.10 0.97 -2.10
N SER A 9 -18.62 -0.19 -1.63
CA SER A 9 -19.34 -1.47 -1.56
C SER A 9 -19.92 -2.00 -2.90
N PHE A 10 -19.75 -1.25 -3.98
CA PHE A 10 -20.27 -1.54 -5.31
C PHE A 10 -19.18 -2.09 -6.25
N GLY A 11 -18.03 -1.42 -6.31
CA GLY A 11 -16.93 -1.80 -7.20
C GLY A 11 -16.09 -2.97 -6.66
N THR A 12 -15.25 -3.52 -7.54
CA THR A 12 -14.27 -4.55 -7.20
C THR A 12 -12.86 -3.95 -7.25
N LEU A 13 -12.03 -4.29 -6.26
CA LEU A 13 -10.60 -3.98 -6.29
C LEU A 13 -9.92 -4.88 -7.33
N ARG A 14 -9.23 -4.26 -8.30
CA ARG A 14 -8.45 -4.94 -9.35
C ARG A 14 -6.96 -4.64 -9.16
N PRO A 15 -6.07 -5.60 -9.45
CA PRO A 15 -4.63 -5.36 -9.41
C PRO A 15 -4.21 -4.37 -10.51
N ALA A 16 -3.25 -3.52 -10.20
CA ALA A 16 -2.69 -2.48 -11.06
C ALA A 16 -1.25 -2.16 -10.63
N HIS A 17 -0.52 -1.37 -11.43
CA HIS A 17 0.85 -0.94 -11.14
C HIS A 17 1.00 0.58 -11.25
N SER A 18 1.76 1.18 -10.34
CA SER A 18 2.08 2.61 -10.33
C SER A 18 3.45 2.85 -9.68
N THR A 19 3.91 4.09 -9.63
CA THR A 19 5.13 4.43 -8.90
C THR A 19 4.82 4.60 -7.42
N TYR A 20 5.46 3.81 -6.58
CA TYR A 20 5.44 4.00 -5.14
C TYR A 20 6.46 5.05 -4.73
N VAL A 21 6.05 6.00 -3.90
CA VAL A 21 6.92 7.07 -3.39
C VAL A 21 6.81 7.12 -1.86
N ARG A 22 7.95 7.02 -1.17
CA ARG A 22 8.05 7.15 0.29
C ARG A 22 9.19 8.11 0.64
N ARG A 23 8.98 8.91 1.68
CA ARG A 23 10.06 9.63 2.35
C ARG A 23 10.59 8.79 3.50
N VAL A 24 11.90 8.67 3.60
CA VAL A 24 12.61 7.98 4.70
C VAL A 24 13.66 8.96 5.20
N GLY A 25 13.39 9.58 6.35
CA GLY A 25 14.13 10.75 6.82
C GLY A 25 14.13 11.87 5.76
N TRP A 26 15.32 12.30 5.35
CA TRP A 26 15.53 13.33 4.30
C TRP A 26 15.56 12.77 2.88
N ARG A 27 15.53 11.45 2.69
CA ARG A 27 15.61 10.80 1.38
C ARG A 27 14.21 10.52 0.83
N VAL A 28 14.08 10.61 -0.49
CA VAL A 28 12.89 10.16 -1.22
C VAL A 28 13.24 8.89 -1.97
N ILE A 29 12.43 7.87 -1.77
CA ILE A 29 12.57 6.58 -2.43
C ILE A 29 11.41 6.43 -3.40
N THR A 30 11.75 6.05 -4.63
CA THR A 30 10.77 5.80 -5.69
C THR A 30 10.95 4.36 -6.18
N VAL A 31 9.85 3.63 -6.26
CA VAL A 31 9.82 2.26 -6.77
C VAL A 31 8.84 2.22 -7.95
N PRO A 32 9.32 2.16 -9.20
CA PRO A 32 8.45 2.06 -10.36
C PRO A 32 7.78 0.68 -10.41
N ASN A 33 6.70 0.57 -11.20
CA ASN A 33 5.95 -0.68 -11.42
C ASN A 33 5.53 -1.39 -10.11
N PHE A 34 5.16 -0.60 -9.09
CA PHE A 34 4.77 -1.10 -7.78
C PHE A 34 3.31 -1.56 -7.77
N ALA A 35 3.08 -2.78 -7.26
CA ALA A 35 1.77 -3.41 -7.23
C ALA A 35 0.82 -2.71 -6.25
N PHE A 36 -0.40 -2.45 -6.72
CA PHE A 36 -1.48 -1.92 -5.91
C PHE A 36 -2.84 -2.42 -6.41
N TRP A 37 -3.86 -2.22 -5.60
CA TRP A 37 -5.24 -2.55 -5.88
C TRP A 37 -6.03 -1.27 -6.08
N ARG A 38 -6.79 -1.15 -7.18
CA ARG A 38 -7.68 -0.01 -7.46
C ARG A 38 -9.11 -0.46 -7.68
N CYS A 39 -10.06 0.24 -7.09
CA CYS A 39 -11.48 0.04 -7.34
C CYS A 39 -11.81 0.53 -8.75
N ASP A 40 -12.49 -0.32 -9.52
CA ASP A 40 -12.97 0.00 -10.86
C ASP A 40 -14.14 0.98 -10.89
N ALA A 41 -14.85 1.19 -9.77
CA ALA A 41 -15.98 2.12 -9.67
C ALA A 41 -15.61 3.48 -9.07
N CYS A 42 -15.02 3.53 -7.86
CA CYS A 42 -14.78 4.79 -7.15
C CYS A 42 -13.31 5.22 -7.13
N GLY A 43 -12.41 4.46 -7.76
CA GLY A 43 -10.97 4.77 -7.81
C GLY A 43 -10.22 4.58 -6.50
N TYR A 44 -10.87 4.08 -5.44
CA TYR A 44 -10.22 3.77 -4.18
C TYR A 44 -9.02 2.85 -4.38
N ALA A 45 -7.86 3.21 -3.83
CA ALA A 45 -6.62 2.50 -4.06
C ALA A 45 -5.92 2.13 -2.76
N ARG A 46 -5.31 0.95 -2.74
CA ARG A 46 -4.53 0.39 -1.64
C ARG A 46 -3.30 -0.33 -2.19
N TYR A 47 -2.14 -0.23 -1.57
CA TYR A 47 -0.97 -0.98 -2.01
C TYR A 47 -1.13 -2.47 -1.72
N ASP A 48 -0.35 -3.31 -2.41
CA ASP A 48 -0.31 -4.74 -2.12
C ASP A 48 0.51 -5.02 -0.85
N ILE A 49 0.01 -5.87 0.06
CA ILE A 49 0.67 -6.17 1.35
C ILE A 49 2.05 -6.82 1.13
N ALA A 50 2.16 -7.80 0.23
CA ALA A 50 3.42 -8.47 -0.03
C ALA A 50 4.43 -7.51 -0.66
N ALA A 51 3.98 -6.63 -1.55
CA ALA A 51 4.85 -5.62 -2.15
C ALA A 51 5.36 -4.60 -1.11
N LEU A 52 4.51 -4.16 -0.17
CA LEU A 52 4.93 -3.28 0.93
C LEU A 52 5.94 -3.96 1.84
N ALA A 53 5.67 -5.20 2.26
CA ALA A 53 6.57 -5.95 3.14
C ALA A 53 7.97 -6.11 2.53
N ARG A 54 8.09 -6.29 1.21
CA ARG A 54 9.39 -6.32 0.51
C ARG A 54 10.09 -4.98 0.56
N VAL A 55 9.37 -3.87 0.42
CA VAL A 55 9.95 -2.53 0.55
C VAL A 55 10.44 -2.33 1.98
N ASP A 56 9.64 -2.65 2.99
CA ASP A 56 10.03 -2.51 4.39
C ASP A 56 11.27 -3.35 4.73
N LEU A 57 11.38 -4.56 4.17
CA LEU A 57 12.56 -5.41 4.31
C LEU A 57 13.82 -4.77 3.70
N LEU A 58 13.70 -4.13 2.52
CA LEU A 58 14.83 -3.48 1.85
C LEU A 58 15.26 -2.17 2.54
N LEU A 59 14.31 -1.46 3.13
CA LEU A 59 14.57 -0.19 3.82
C LEU A 59 15.04 -0.40 5.26
N GLY A 60 14.78 -1.56 5.84
CA GLY A 60 14.99 -1.83 7.26
C GLY A 60 13.92 -1.16 8.12
N PRO A 61 13.92 -1.42 9.44
CA PRO A 61 13.05 -0.71 10.37
C PRO A 61 13.32 0.80 10.25
N GLU A 62 12.26 1.59 10.11
CA GLU A 62 12.35 3.05 10.15
C GLU A 62 12.99 3.43 11.49
N MET A 63 14.24 3.89 11.47
CA MET A 63 14.89 4.50 12.64
C MET A 63 14.33 5.92 12.87
N ASP A 64 13.01 6.04 12.99
CA ASP A 64 12.38 7.20 13.59
C ASP A 64 11.72 6.68 14.86
N SER A 65 12.46 6.86 15.96
CA SER A 65 12.06 6.87 17.37
C SER A 65 10.67 6.32 17.73
N LEU A 66 10.68 5.29 18.60
CA LEU A 66 9.70 5.01 19.66
C LEU A 66 8.42 5.83 19.58
N ASP A 67 7.32 5.23 19.10
CA ASP A 67 5.96 5.40 19.61
C ASP A 67 4.97 4.79 18.60
N GLU A 68 4.80 3.47 18.71
CA GLU A 68 3.49 2.79 18.77
C GLU A 68 3.73 1.27 18.59
N PRO A 69 3.24 0.42 19.50
CA PRO A 69 3.20 -1.02 19.29
C PRO A 69 2.09 -1.34 18.27
N GLY A 70 2.35 -0.99 17.01
CA GLY A 70 1.46 -1.27 15.89
C GLY A 70 1.60 -2.72 15.45
N ASP A 71 0.93 -3.60 16.19
CA ASP A 71 0.46 -4.92 15.78
C ASP A 71 1.35 -5.73 14.82
N LEU A 72 1.99 -6.77 15.39
CA LEU A 72 2.39 -7.96 14.66
C LEU A 72 1.12 -8.65 14.09
N PHE A 73 0.52 -8.11 13.04
CA PHE A 73 -0.53 -8.80 12.30
C PHE A 73 0.11 -9.80 11.34
N PRO A 74 -0.11 -11.11 11.51
CA PRO A 74 -0.09 -12.03 10.38
C PRO A 74 -1.36 -11.73 9.56
N GLY A 75 -1.32 -10.64 8.81
CA GLY A 75 -2.35 -10.32 7.83
C GLY A 75 -2.27 -11.31 6.67
N PRO A 76 -3.36 -11.47 5.87
CA PRO A 76 -3.32 -12.24 4.65
C PRO A 76 -2.11 -11.84 3.81
N THR A 77 -1.29 -12.82 3.42
CA THR A 77 -0.08 -12.59 2.60
C THR A 77 -0.39 -12.02 1.23
N ASP A 78 -1.66 -12.12 0.80
CA ASP A 78 -2.18 -11.61 -0.46
C ASP A 78 -3.39 -10.70 -0.23
N GLY A 79 -3.32 -9.45 -0.67
CA GLY A 79 -4.46 -8.54 -0.63
C GLY A 79 -4.12 -7.04 -0.48
N PRO A 80 -5.15 -6.18 -0.46
CA PRO A 80 -5.00 -4.74 -0.34
C PRO A 80 -4.63 -4.33 1.09
N ALA A 81 -3.43 -3.77 1.27
CA ALA A 81 -2.92 -3.22 2.52
C ALA A 81 -3.75 -2.05 3.02
N THR A 82 -3.68 -1.66 4.29
CA THR A 82 -4.39 -0.46 4.80
C THR A 82 -3.85 0.86 4.21
N ARG A 83 -2.59 0.87 3.76
CA ARG A 83 -1.92 2.01 3.12
C ARG A 83 -2.29 2.10 1.65
N GLY A 84 -2.81 3.25 1.21
CA GLY A 84 -3.06 3.54 -0.20
C GLY A 84 -2.07 4.54 -0.80
N PRO A 85 -1.90 4.55 -2.13
CA PRO A 85 -1.20 5.64 -2.79
C PRO A 85 -1.89 6.95 -2.39
N ARG A 86 -1.09 7.92 -1.92
CA ARG A 86 -1.62 9.27 -1.72
C ARG A 86 -2.18 9.74 -3.04
N ARG A 87 -3.42 10.20 -3.03
CA ARG A 87 -4.17 10.64 -4.21
C ARG A 87 -3.24 11.56 -5.01
N TRP A 88 -2.84 11.13 -6.21
CA TRP A 88 -2.26 12.05 -7.17
C TRP A 88 -3.44 12.92 -7.62
N SER A 89 -3.57 14.08 -6.99
CA SER A 89 -4.38 15.16 -7.54
C SER A 89 -3.70 15.55 -8.84
N ASN A 90 -4.37 15.32 -9.96
CA ASN A 90 -4.13 16.06 -11.18
C ASN A 90 -5.13 17.21 -11.20
#